data_AF-A0A932JKL3-F1
#
_entry.id   AF-A0A932JKL3-F1
#
_cell.length_a   1.000
_cell.length_b   1.000
_cell.length_c   1.000
_cell.angle_alpha   90.00
_cell.angle_beta   90.00
_cell.angle_gamma   90.00
#
_symmetry.space_group_name_H-M   'P 1'
#
loop_
_entity.id
_entity.type
_entity.pdbx_description
1 polymer ?
#
loop_
_entity_poly.entity_id
_entity_poly.type
_entity_poly.pdbx_seq_one_letter_code
_entity_poly.pdbx_strand_id
1 'polypeptide(L)'
;MQFLSTKIARGVSAVCFGSVLVLASCTPKITEEQLTKLRELRAESSRLTMEIQKKESEKTRLEAELARRRGETKECTDKMSFVQEKLSRWPNVWPGYDPSAPVPAPEPVPAPAKAPSKKKAK
;
A
#
# COMPACT_ATOMS: atom_id res chain seq x y z
N MET A 1 3.74 -27.10 -74.16
CA MET A 1 3.00 -26.34 -73.13
C MET A 1 3.79 -25.17 -72.54
N GLN A 2 4.62 -24.43 -73.31
CA GLN A 2 5.45 -23.33 -72.77
C GLN A 2 4.96 -21.92 -73.16
N PHE A 3 4.14 -21.83 -74.21
CA PHE A 3 3.60 -20.56 -74.74
C PHE A 3 2.29 -20.11 -74.09
N LEU A 4 1.62 -20.97 -73.32
CA LEU A 4 0.41 -20.62 -72.57
C LEU A 4 0.76 -19.96 -71.22
N SER A 5 1.72 -20.50 -70.47
CA SER A 5 2.13 -19.94 -69.18
C SER A 5 2.72 -18.53 -69.28
N THR A 6 3.43 -18.21 -70.37
CA THR A 6 4.03 -16.88 -70.57
C THR A 6 3.00 -15.80 -70.91
N LYS A 7 1.88 -16.15 -71.56
CA LYS A 7 0.77 -15.22 -71.84
C LYS A 7 -0.09 -14.98 -70.59
N ILE A 8 -0.31 -16.01 -69.79
CA ILE A 8 -1.04 -15.92 -68.52
C ILE A 8 -0.23 -15.12 -67.49
N ALA A 9 1.08 -15.36 -67.38
CA ALA A 9 1.96 -14.62 -66.47
C ALA A 9 2.02 -13.10 -66.76
N ARG A 10 1.98 -12.70 -68.04
CA ARG A 10 1.97 -11.28 -68.42
C ARG A 10 0.61 -10.60 -68.13
N GLY A 11 -0.50 -11.31 -68.27
CA GLY A 11 -1.84 -10.79 -67.95
C GLY A 11 -2.09 -10.64 -66.45
N VAL A 12 -1.64 -11.60 -65.64
CA VAL A 12 -1.78 -11.55 -64.16
C VAL A 12 -0.96 -10.40 -63.57
N SER A 13 0.25 -10.16 -64.09
CA SER A 13 1.08 -9.03 -63.64
C SER A 13 0.38 -7.68 -63.89
N ALA A 14 -0.20 -7.46 -65.07
CA ALA A 14 -0.86 -6.18 -65.39
C ALA A 14 -2.10 -5.91 -64.52
N VAL A 15 -2.87 -6.95 -64.18
CA VAL A 15 -4.05 -6.83 -63.31
C VAL A 15 -3.67 -6.54 -61.86
N CYS A 16 -2.59 -7.17 -61.36
CA CYS A 16 -2.09 -6.92 -60.00
C CYS A 16 -1.47 -5.53 -59.83
N PHE A 17 -0.79 -4.98 -60.83
CA PHE A 17 -0.26 -3.60 -60.76
C PHE A 17 -1.37 -2.54 -60.98
N GLY A 18 -2.37 -2.84 -61.80
CA GLY A 18 -3.53 -1.95 -61.99
C GLY A 18 -4.41 -1.83 -60.74
N SER A 19 -4.61 -2.92 -59.99
CA SER A 19 -5.43 -2.89 -58.76
C SER A 19 -4.79 -2.09 -57.63
N VAL A 20 -3.46 -2.08 -57.51
CA VAL A 20 -2.74 -1.28 -56.49
C VAL A 20 -2.86 0.23 -56.76
N LEU A 21 -2.87 0.65 -58.03
CA LEU A 21 -3.03 2.07 -58.39
C LEU A 21 -4.46 2.57 -58.17
N VAL A 22 -5.47 1.73 -58.42
CA VAL A 22 -6.88 2.05 -58.14
C VAL A 22 -7.17 2.11 -56.63
N LEU A 23 -6.51 1.24 -55.84
CA LEU A 23 -6.59 1.30 -54.37
C LEU A 23 -5.85 2.53 -53.79
N ALA A 24 -4.75 2.97 -54.41
CA ALA A 24 -4.04 4.19 -54.00
C ALA A 24 -4.82 5.48 -54.37
N SER A 25 -5.53 5.49 -55.51
CA SER A 25 -6.33 6.64 -55.97
C SER A 25 -7.68 6.81 -55.25
N CYS A 26 -8.11 5.83 -54.45
CA CYS A 26 -9.34 5.87 -53.66
C CYS A 26 -9.07 6.02 -52.16
N THR A 27 -7.96 6.66 -51.75
CA THR A 27 -7.81 7.06 -50.35
C THR A 27 -8.82 8.19 -50.09
N PRO A 28 -9.91 7.98 -49.32
CA PRO A 28 -10.84 9.06 -49.05
C PRO A 28 -10.07 10.14 -48.32
N LYS A 29 -10.03 11.33 -48.92
CA LYS A 29 -9.58 12.57 -48.29
C LYS A 29 -10.04 12.55 -46.84
N ILE A 30 -9.10 12.50 -45.89
CA ILE A 30 -9.42 12.41 -44.46
C ILE A 30 -10.45 13.48 -44.15
N THR A 31 -11.65 13.07 -43.73
CA THR A 31 -12.73 14.02 -43.48
C THR A 31 -12.38 14.81 -42.22
N GLU A 32 -12.75 16.08 -42.17
CA GLU A 32 -12.58 16.94 -40.98
C GLU A 32 -13.10 16.22 -39.71
N GLU A 33 -14.26 15.55 -39.84
CA GLU A 33 -14.89 14.71 -38.80
C GLU A 33 -14.00 13.57 -38.28
N GLN A 34 -13.17 12.97 -39.14
CA GLN A 34 -12.25 11.92 -38.70
C GLN A 34 -11.04 12.52 -37.97
N LEU A 35 -10.56 13.70 -38.37
CA LEU A 35 -9.47 14.40 -37.69
C LEU A 35 -9.90 14.92 -36.31
N THR A 36 -11.11 15.47 -36.18
CA THR A 36 -11.66 15.91 -34.90
C THR A 36 -11.81 14.74 -33.94
N LYS A 37 -12.40 13.63 -34.40
CA LYS A 37 -12.55 12.41 -33.61
C LYS A 37 -11.21 11.81 -33.18
N LEU A 38 -10.19 11.86 -34.03
CA LEU A 38 -8.86 11.36 -33.70
C LEU A 38 -8.15 12.25 -32.65
N ARG A 39 -8.38 13.58 -32.69
CA ARG A 39 -7.91 14.50 -31.64
C ARG A 39 -8.63 14.26 -30.31
N GLU A 40 -9.95 14.07 -30.35
CA GLU A 40 -10.76 13.74 -29.19
C GLU A 40 -10.28 12.44 -28.54
N LEU A 41 -10.12 11.36 -29.31
CA LEU A 41 -9.60 10.07 -28.83
C LEU A 41 -8.20 10.19 -28.22
N ARG A 42 -7.31 11.02 -28.80
CA ARG A 42 -6.00 11.30 -28.19
C ARG A 42 -6.12 12.04 -26.87
N ALA A 43 -6.98 13.05 -26.80
CA ALA A 43 -7.21 13.80 -25.57
C ALA A 43 -7.79 12.87 -24.48
N GLU A 44 -8.78 12.07 -24.82
CA GLU A 44 -9.38 11.08 -23.93
C GLU A 44 -8.37 10.04 -23.45
N SER A 45 -7.56 9.48 -24.35
CA SER A 45 -6.48 8.54 -23.99
C SER A 45 -5.47 9.17 -23.01
N SER A 46 -5.07 10.43 -23.25
CA SER A 46 -4.14 11.12 -22.35
C SER A 46 -4.76 11.38 -20.97
N ARG A 47 -6.05 11.76 -20.94
CA ARG A 47 -6.82 11.98 -19.71
C ARG A 47 -6.96 10.69 -18.91
N LEU A 48 -7.39 9.61 -19.56
CA LEU A 48 -7.52 8.29 -18.94
C LEU A 48 -6.19 7.80 -18.37
N THR A 49 -5.08 8.04 -19.07
CA THR A 49 -3.74 7.68 -18.58
C THR A 49 -3.39 8.44 -17.29
N MET A 50 -3.68 9.75 -17.22
CA MET A 50 -3.49 10.53 -16.00
C MET A 50 -4.41 10.07 -14.86
N GLU A 51 -5.67 9.74 -15.18
CA GLU A 51 -6.62 9.21 -14.19
C GLU A 51 -6.16 7.84 -13.65
N ILE A 52 -5.63 6.96 -14.50
CA ILE A 52 -5.05 5.67 -14.10
C ILE A 52 -3.89 5.89 -13.14
N GLN A 53 -2.91 6.73 -13.50
CA GLN A 53 -1.75 7.02 -12.64
C GLN A 53 -2.17 7.59 -11.30
N LYS A 54 -3.15 8.51 -11.30
CA LYS A 54 -3.71 9.07 -10.06
C LYS A 54 -4.35 7.96 -9.21
N LYS A 55 -5.18 7.10 -9.80
CA LYS A 55 -5.86 6.00 -9.10
C LYS A 55 -4.88 4.97 -8.56
N GLU A 56 -3.81 4.67 -9.27
CA GLU A 56 -2.73 3.81 -8.80
C GLU A 56 -2.02 4.42 -7.58
N SER A 57 -1.73 5.72 -7.61
CA SER A 57 -1.15 6.42 -6.45
C SER A 57 -2.08 6.48 -5.23
N GLU A 58 -3.39 6.66 -5.45
CA GLU A 58 -4.40 6.60 -4.39
C GLU A 58 -4.48 5.19 -3.81
N LYS A 59 -4.45 4.16 -4.67
CA LYS A 59 -4.48 2.76 -4.26
C LYS A 59 -3.28 2.41 -3.37
N THR A 60 -2.05 2.75 -3.77
CA THR A 60 -0.86 2.45 -2.95
C THR A 60 -0.88 3.17 -1.61
N ARG A 61 -1.38 4.42 -1.58
CA ARG A 61 -1.58 5.16 -0.33
C ARG A 61 -2.59 4.47 0.59
N LEU A 62 -3.75 4.08 0.05
CA LEU A 62 -4.80 3.39 0.81
C LEU A 62 -4.35 2.01 1.31
N GLU A 63 -3.58 1.27 0.51
CA GLU A 63 -2.99 0.00 0.92
C GLU A 63 -2.01 0.17 2.07
N ALA A 64 -1.18 1.22 2.05
CA ALA A 64 -0.28 1.56 3.16
C ALA A 64 -1.06 1.96 4.44
N GLU A 65 -2.12 2.76 4.30
CA GLU A 65 -3.00 3.10 5.42
C GLU A 65 -3.67 1.86 6.02
N LEU A 66 -4.20 0.96 5.19
CA LEU A 66 -4.79 -0.31 5.63
C LEU A 66 -3.77 -1.20 6.35
N ALA A 67 -2.55 -1.31 5.82
CA ALA A 67 -1.48 -2.07 6.45
C ALA A 67 -1.15 -1.51 7.84
N ARG A 68 -1.05 -0.19 7.98
CA ARG A 68 -0.82 0.48 9.27
C ARG A 68 -1.96 0.18 10.26
N ARG A 69 -3.22 0.36 9.84
CA ARG A 69 -4.39 0.10 10.69
C ARG A 69 -4.47 -1.35 11.15
N ARG A 70 -4.17 -2.30 10.26
CA ARG A 70 -4.09 -3.73 10.60
C ARG A 70 -2.98 -4.01 11.62
N GLY A 71 -1.84 -3.32 11.50
CA GLY A 71 -0.77 -3.37 12.50
C GLY A 71 -1.21 -2.86 13.86
N GLU A 72 -1.83 -1.67 13.91
CA GLU A 72 -2.39 -1.06 15.13
C GLU A 72 -3.41 -1.99 15.82
N THR A 73 -4.30 -2.63 15.05
CA THR A 73 -5.27 -3.59 15.60
C THR A 73 -4.60 -4.82 16.20
N LYS A 74 -3.60 -5.40 15.52
CA LYS A 74 -2.85 -6.56 16.03
C LYS A 74 -2.12 -6.22 17.32
N GLU A 75 -1.43 -5.08 17.36
CA GLU A 75 -0.74 -4.63 18.57
C GLU A 75 -1.71 -4.43 19.74
N CYS A 76 -2.90 -3.88 19.47
CA CYS A 76 -3.95 -3.74 20.47
C CYS A 76 -4.42 -5.10 21.00
N THR A 77 -4.69 -6.07 20.12
CA THR A 77 -5.11 -7.42 20.51
C THR A 77 -4.03 -8.17 21.28
N ASP A 78 -2.76 -8.00 20.89
CA ASP A 78 -1.62 -8.62 21.57
C ASP A 78 -1.46 -8.06 22.99
N LYS A 79 -1.56 -6.73 23.15
CA LYS A 79 -1.55 -6.09 24.48
C LYS A 79 -2.72 -6.53 25.34
N MET A 80 -3.92 -6.62 24.76
CA MET A 80 -5.11 -7.08 25.47
C MET A 80 -4.93 -8.52 25.97
N SER A 81 -4.50 -9.43 25.10
CA SER A 81 -4.28 -10.83 25.47
C SER A 81 -3.19 -10.98 26.54
N PHE A 82 -2.09 -10.22 26.42
CA PHE A 82 -1.04 -10.17 27.44
C PHE A 82 -1.59 -9.74 28.80
N VAL A 83 -2.35 -8.64 28.87
CA VAL A 83 -2.94 -8.18 30.14
C VAL A 83 -3.92 -9.21 30.69
N GLN A 84 -4.73 -9.83 29.84
CA GLN A 84 -5.69 -10.85 30.25
C GLN A 84 -5.01 -12.11 30.79
N GLU A 85 -3.88 -12.53 30.21
CA GLU A 85 -3.05 -13.63 30.72
C GLU A 85 -2.45 -13.30 32.10
N LYS A 86 -1.97 -12.06 32.29
CA LYS A 86 -1.45 -11.63 33.60
C LYS A 86 -2.56 -11.53 34.66
N LEU A 87 -3.73 -11.04 34.25
CA LEU A 87 -4.89 -10.93 35.14
C LEU A 87 -5.40 -12.31 35.57
N SER A 88 -5.45 -13.30 34.67
CA SER A 88 -5.90 -14.65 35.01
C SER A 88 -4.95 -15.39 35.96
N ARG A 89 -3.67 -15.01 35.96
CA ARG A 89 -2.66 -15.53 36.90
C ARG A 89 -2.63 -14.76 38.23
N TRP A 90 -3.37 -13.66 38.36
CA TRP A 90 -3.46 -12.88 39.60
C TRP A 90 -4.24 -13.64 40.68
N PRO A 91 -3.84 -13.61 41.98
CA PRO A 91 -2.73 -12.86 42.61
C PRO A 91 -1.36 -13.55 42.58
N ASN A 92 -1.26 -14.76 42.04
CA ASN A 92 -0.06 -15.62 42.12
C ASN A 92 1.05 -15.24 41.11
N VAL A 93 1.07 -13.99 40.63
CA VAL A 93 2.06 -13.47 39.66
C VAL A 93 3.36 -13.04 40.34
N TRP A 94 3.33 -12.77 41.65
CA TRP A 94 4.51 -12.42 42.45
C TRP A 94 4.84 -13.53 43.45
N PRO A 95 6.03 -14.15 43.37
CA PRO A 95 6.49 -15.08 44.40
C PRO A 95 6.55 -14.35 45.75
N GLY A 96 5.68 -14.72 46.69
CA GLY A 96 5.64 -14.16 48.04
C GLY A 96 4.66 -13.00 48.29
N TYR A 97 3.81 -12.62 47.33
CA TYR A 97 2.70 -11.69 47.58
C TYR A 97 1.42 -12.44 47.93
N ASP A 98 0.97 -12.35 49.17
CA ASP A 98 -0.36 -12.77 49.61
C ASP A 98 -1.18 -11.52 49.94
N PRO A 99 -2.22 -11.18 49.14
CA PRO A 99 -3.06 -10.02 49.40
C PRO A 99 -3.89 -10.12 50.69
N SER A 100 -3.96 -11.31 51.30
CA SER A 100 -4.59 -11.54 52.60
C SER A 100 -3.59 -11.61 53.76
N ALA A 101 -2.29 -11.43 53.51
CA ALA A 101 -1.28 -11.42 54.55
C ALA A 101 -1.49 -10.23 55.50
N PRO A 102 -1.50 -10.45 56.83
CA PRO A 102 -1.50 -9.36 57.80
C PRO A 102 -0.27 -8.48 57.57
N VAL A 103 -0.47 -7.17 57.40
CA VAL A 103 0.64 -6.20 57.31
C VAL A 103 1.42 -6.29 58.62
N PRO A 104 2.71 -6.69 58.62
CA PRO A 104 3.50 -6.70 59.84
C PRO A 104 3.63 -5.27 60.35
N ALA A 105 3.38 -5.07 61.65
CA ALA A 105 3.52 -3.78 62.31
C ALA A 105 4.93 -3.23 62.06
N PRO A 106 5.08 -1.91 61.75
CA PRO A 106 6.39 -1.34 61.46
C PRO A 106 7.34 -1.57 62.63
N GLU A 107 8.48 -2.21 62.37
CA GLU A 107 9.53 -2.38 63.36
C GLU A 107 10.00 -1.01 63.87
N PRO A 108 10.25 -0.86 65.19
CA PRO A 108 10.67 0.42 65.75
C PRO A 108 12.03 0.82 65.19
N VAL A 109 12.04 1.89 64.40
CA VAL A 109 13.26 2.55 63.93
C VAL A 109 14.13 2.90 65.15
N PRO A 110 15.40 2.46 65.23
CA PRO A 110 16.26 2.82 66.35
C PRO A 110 16.45 4.35 66.38
N ALA A 111 16.15 4.95 67.54
CA ALA A 111 16.22 6.40 67.74
C ALA A 111 17.63 6.93 67.45
N PRO A 112 17.78 8.11 66.80
CA PRO A 112 19.08 8.68 66.51
C PRO A 112 19.82 9.02 67.81
N ALA A 113 21.08 8.56 67.90
CA ALA A 113 21.95 8.81 69.04
C ALA A 113 22.11 10.32 69.29
N LYS A 114 21.80 10.77 70.51
CA LYS A 114 21.98 12.17 70.93
C LYS A 114 23.45 12.57 70.90
N ALA A 115 23.77 13.65 70.19
CA ALA A 115 25.08 14.29 70.20
C ALA A 115 25.45 14.81 71.60
N PRO A 116 26.74 14.78 72.01
CA PRO A 116 27.15 15.19 73.34
C PRO A 116 27.03 16.72 73.53
N SER A 117 26.29 17.15 74.55
CA SER A 117 26.19 18.55 74.94
C SER A 117 27.49 19.03 75.60
N LYS A 118 28.07 20.10 75.04
CA LYS A 118 29.21 20.80 75.61
C LYS A 118 28.81 21.45 76.95
N LYS A 119 29.40 21.02 78.07
CA LYS A 119 29.33 21.74 79.35
C LYS A 119 30.05 23.09 79.19
N LYS A 120 29.33 24.20 79.31
CA LYS A 120 29.93 25.51 79.56
C LYS A 120 30.12 25.69 81.06
N ALA A 121 31.36 25.90 81.46
CA ALA A 121 31.76 26.34 82.79
C ALA A 121 31.55 27.85 82.93
N LYS A 122 30.91 28.29 84.03
CA LYS A 122 31.21 29.54 84.72
C LYS A 122 30.71 29.45 86.16
#